data_AF-A0A842TGC7-F1
#
_entry.id   AF-A0A842TGC7-F1
#
_cell.length_a   1.000
_cell.length_b   1.000
_cell.length_c   1.000
_cell.angle_alpha   90.00
_cell.angle_beta   90.00
_cell.angle_gamma   90.00
#
_symmetry.space_group_name_H-M   'P 1'
#
loop_
_entity.id
_entity.type
_entity.pdbx_description
1 polymer ?
#
loop_
_entity_poly.entity_id
_entity_poly.type
_entity_poly.pdbx_seq_one_letter_code
_entity_poly.pdbx_strand_id
1 'polypeptide(L)'
;MKNKLPINNLVNDFTLQSILDIGLKYLLGNKEINKSKRKGVSIIGSFLPPLEMIYAFNNALPIFLPRLIEFEYDQYLPILHFLNKFGFLNNILNYSFRNPNALINKLFSDFDQSGYSRVFSGMIDIAANANYYMDTCVQTRISYGAFIKYFNLFDMVLGGFEGNYCLHFAKFYERIGLYKPVFYFEKPYGNEANLDAVEIIGTEFDRFIDKMENFTKEKFNDERLLKILEIQQEIRKYLSLIHKLYMKGYVPLHAAALTLVHGCYVDLLSDPIFCKNKMKQLTNELYRRYKNNDFYNYKEENIPRIIIAGSPGFDPSLPSIFEAAGAAFLYLDLFQSAKDSKFKINKKYSSRDLYKRYLIETNFVNGI
;
A
#
# COMPACT_ATOMS: atom_id res chain seq x y z
N MET A 1 20.57 -9.04 31.58
CA MET A 1 19.60 -8.45 30.63
C MET A 1 20.21 -8.54 29.24
N LYS A 2 19.52 -9.11 28.24
CA LYS A 2 19.99 -9.02 26.84
C LYS A 2 19.94 -7.53 26.44
N ASN A 3 21.02 -7.01 25.86
CA ASN A 3 21.04 -5.67 25.27
C ASN A 3 19.99 -5.60 24.16
N LYS A 4 18.79 -5.07 24.46
CA LYS A 4 17.82 -4.73 23.43
C LYS A 4 18.43 -3.59 22.60
N LEU A 5 18.55 -3.81 21.30
CA LEU A 5 19.02 -2.79 20.34
C LEU A 5 18.05 -1.62 20.35
N PRO A 6 18.49 -0.36 20.45
CA PRO A 6 17.61 0.79 20.69
C PRO A 6 16.40 0.84 19.74
N ILE A 7 15.27 1.35 20.23
CA ILE A 7 13.99 1.41 19.50
C ILE A 7 14.07 2.14 18.15
N ASN A 8 15.14 2.91 17.92
CA ASN A 8 15.40 3.64 16.68
C ASN A 8 16.05 2.78 15.57
N ASN A 9 16.10 1.45 15.71
CA ASN A 9 16.78 0.60 14.74
C ASN A 9 15.84 0.18 13.59
N LEU A 10 15.35 1.18 12.85
CA LEU A 10 14.39 1.12 11.74
C LEU A 10 14.67 0.00 10.73
N VAL A 11 15.95 -0.31 10.54
CA VAL A 11 16.42 -1.22 9.50
C VAL A 11 16.41 -2.69 9.97
N ASN A 12 16.30 -2.96 11.28
CA ASN A 12 16.27 -4.33 11.79
C ASN A 12 15.07 -5.13 11.31
N ASP A 13 13.93 -4.49 10.99
CA ASP A 13 12.79 -5.25 10.48
C ASP A 13 13.07 -5.85 9.10
N PHE A 14 14.07 -5.34 8.37
CA PHE A 14 14.57 -5.94 7.14
C PHE A 14 15.40 -7.21 7.38
N THR A 15 15.58 -7.67 8.63
CA THR A 15 16.01 -9.05 8.91
C THR A 15 14.86 -10.06 8.82
N LEU A 16 13.61 -9.60 8.71
CA LEU A 16 12.47 -10.46 8.46
C LEU A 16 12.41 -10.76 6.97
N GLN A 17 12.44 -12.05 6.61
CA GLN A 17 12.42 -12.47 5.21
C GLN A 17 11.14 -12.00 4.50
N SER A 18 10.01 -11.98 5.22
CA SER A 18 8.76 -11.45 4.68
C SER A 18 8.83 -9.97 4.30
N ILE A 19 9.49 -9.12 5.11
CA ILE A 19 9.68 -7.70 4.82
C ILE A 19 10.60 -7.49 3.62
N LEU A 20 11.71 -8.26 3.54
CA LEU A 20 12.60 -8.23 2.38
C LEU A 20 11.89 -8.58 1.08
N ASP A 21 11.10 -9.66 1.11
CA ASP A 21 10.37 -10.12 -0.07
C ASP A 21 9.34 -9.09 -0.53
N ILE A 22 8.59 -8.50 0.42
CA ILE A 22 7.63 -7.43 0.12
C ILE A 22 8.37 -6.21 -0.45
N GLY A 23 9.48 -5.81 0.14
CA GLY A 23 10.28 -4.66 -0.29
C GLY A 23 10.82 -4.83 -1.70
N LEU A 24 11.42 -5.99 -1.99
CA LEU A 24 11.91 -6.30 -3.32
C LEU A 24 10.78 -6.36 -4.35
N LYS A 25 9.64 -6.98 -4.02
CA LYS A 25 8.47 -7.00 -4.90
C LYS A 25 7.95 -5.58 -5.17
N TYR A 26 7.90 -4.74 -4.14
CA TYR A 26 7.49 -3.34 -4.27
C TYR A 26 8.39 -2.59 -5.27
N LEU A 27 9.71 -2.65 -5.07
CA LEU A 27 10.72 -1.97 -5.87
C LEU A 27 10.86 -2.51 -7.31
N LEU A 28 10.53 -3.79 -7.53
CA LEU A 28 10.56 -4.39 -8.87
C LEU A 28 9.33 -4.06 -9.72
N GLY A 29 8.41 -3.20 -9.24
CA GLY A 29 7.15 -2.86 -9.90
C GLY A 29 7.29 -2.60 -11.40
N ASN A 30 8.17 -1.67 -11.81
CA ASN A 30 8.37 -1.34 -13.23
C ASN A 30 8.75 -2.55 -14.10
N LYS A 31 9.54 -3.50 -13.57
CA LYS A 31 9.90 -4.72 -14.32
C LYS A 31 8.71 -5.66 -14.47
N GLU A 32 7.87 -5.76 -13.44
CA GLU A 32 6.66 -6.59 -13.47
C GLU A 32 5.63 -6.05 -14.45
N ILE A 33 5.45 -4.72 -14.48
CA ILE A 33 4.59 -4.04 -15.45
C ILE A 33 5.03 -4.35 -16.87
N ASN A 34 6.31 -4.11 -17.18
CA ASN A 34 6.83 -4.33 -18.51
C ASN A 34 6.70 -5.80 -18.93
N LYS A 35 6.87 -6.74 -18.01
CA LYS A 35 6.63 -8.17 -18.25
C LYS A 35 5.16 -8.45 -18.57
N SER A 36 4.22 -7.82 -17.86
CA SER A 36 2.78 -7.98 -18.09
C SER A 36 2.35 -7.34 -19.42
N LYS A 37 2.86 -6.15 -19.76
CA LYS A 37 2.61 -5.50 -21.06
C LYS A 37 3.03 -6.36 -22.23
N ARG A 38 4.20 -7.02 -22.14
CA ARG A 38 4.67 -7.97 -23.17
C ARG A 38 3.75 -9.18 -23.37
N LYS A 39 2.89 -9.48 -22.39
CA LYS A 39 1.87 -10.54 -22.47
C LYS A 39 0.51 -10.03 -22.96
N GLY A 40 0.39 -8.75 -23.32
CA GLY A 40 -0.88 -8.14 -23.74
C GLY A 40 -1.81 -7.77 -22.58
N VAL A 41 -1.33 -7.78 -21.34
CA VAL A 41 -2.12 -7.40 -20.16
C VAL A 41 -2.33 -5.89 -20.13
N SER A 42 -3.59 -5.48 -19.98
CA SER A 42 -3.97 -4.08 -19.79
C SER A 42 -3.57 -3.61 -18.40
N ILE A 43 -2.84 -2.51 -18.32
CA ILE A 43 -2.35 -1.95 -17.08
C ILE A 43 -3.27 -0.82 -16.62
N ILE A 44 -3.90 -0.99 -15.46
CA ILE A 44 -4.86 -0.04 -14.89
C ILE A 44 -4.20 0.68 -13.72
N GLY A 45 -3.87 1.94 -13.92
CA GLY A 45 -3.28 2.79 -12.88
C GLY A 45 -4.34 3.38 -11.97
N SER A 46 -4.03 3.51 -10.67
CA SER A 46 -4.82 4.28 -9.71
C SER A 46 -3.90 5.04 -8.77
N PHE A 47 -4.43 6.10 -8.16
CA PHE A 47 -3.72 6.92 -7.18
C PHE A 47 -4.20 6.70 -5.75
N LEU A 48 -5.25 5.89 -5.57
CA LEU A 48 -5.80 5.52 -4.27
C LEU A 48 -6.48 4.11 -4.35
N PRO A 49 -6.55 3.35 -3.24
CA PRO A 49 -7.28 2.06 -3.14
C PRO A 49 -8.76 2.25 -2.79
N PRO A 50 -9.67 1.31 -3.12
CA PRO A 50 -9.44 -0.09 -3.46
C PRO A 50 -9.15 -0.42 -4.94
N LEU A 51 -8.46 -1.54 -5.19
CA LEU A 51 -8.13 -2.04 -6.55
C LEU A 51 -8.54 -3.49 -6.82
N GLU A 52 -9.25 -4.13 -5.89
CA GLU A 52 -9.49 -5.58 -5.94
C GLU A 52 -10.32 -6.02 -7.14
N MET A 53 -11.31 -5.22 -7.49
CA MET A 53 -12.24 -5.48 -8.59
C MET A 53 -11.54 -5.60 -9.95
N ILE A 54 -10.37 -4.98 -10.13
CA ILE A 54 -9.61 -5.11 -11.38
C ILE A 54 -9.15 -6.56 -11.59
N TYR A 55 -8.87 -7.30 -10.51
CA TYR A 55 -8.47 -8.72 -10.61
C TYR A 55 -9.61 -9.65 -11.07
N ALA A 56 -10.85 -9.17 -11.10
CA ALA A 56 -11.98 -9.89 -11.69
C ALA A 56 -11.83 -10.06 -13.22
N PHE A 57 -10.95 -9.30 -13.86
CA PHE A 57 -10.64 -9.40 -15.29
C PHE A 57 -9.32 -10.17 -15.49
N ASN A 58 -9.30 -11.13 -16.41
CA ASN A 58 -8.11 -11.96 -16.64
C ASN A 58 -6.94 -11.16 -17.24
N ASN A 59 -7.26 -10.18 -18.08
CA ASN A 59 -6.28 -9.42 -18.85
C ASN A 59 -6.08 -7.99 -18.31
N ALA A 60 -6.24 -7.80 -16.99
CA ALA A 60 -6.01 -6.52 -16.33
C ALA A 60 -5.06 -6.66 -15.15
N LEU A 61 -4.20 -5.65 -14.95
CA LEU A 61 -3.30 -5.55 -13.81
C LEU A 61 -3.51 -4.21 -13.10
N PRO A 62 -3.95 -4.19 -11.83
CA PRO A 62 -4.02 -2.97 -11.06
C PRO A 62 -2.63 -2.54 -10.61
N ILE A 63 -2.42 -1.22 -10.59
CA ILE A 63 -1.20 -0.59 -10.10
C ILE A 63 -1.53 0.68 -9.35
N PHE A 64 -1.10 0.75 -8.10
CA PHE A 64 -0.99 1.99 -7.36
C PHE A 64 0.21 2.80 -7.88
N LEU A 65 -0.04 3.83 -8.69
CA LEU A 65 1.00 4.58 -9.39
C LEU A 65 2.06 5.21 -8.46
N PRO A 66 1.72 5.70 -7.26
CA PRO A 66 2.75 6.15 -6.31
C PRO A 66 3.74 5.06 -5.89
N ARG A 67 3.49 3.77 -6.13
CA ARG A 67 4.48 2.69 -5.90
C ARG A 67 5.65 2.73 -6.86
N LEU A 68 5.49 3.29 -8.07
CA LEU A 68 6.50 3.18 -9.13
C LEU A 68 7.71 4.10 -8.95
N ILE A 69 7.81 4.72 -7.79
CA ILE A 69 8.95 5.51 -7.34
C ILE A 69 10.25 4.73 -7.57
N GLU A 70 11.17 5.40 -8.26
CA GLU A 70 12.53 4.90 -8.46
C GLU A 70 13.43 5.52 -7.41
N PHE A 71 14.33 4.72 -6.87
CA PHE A 71 15.29 5.14 -5.87
C PHE A 71 16.71 5.06 -6.42
N GLU A 72 17.64 5.85 -5.86
CA GLU A 72 19.05 5.89 -6.27
C GLU A 72 19.74 4.50 -6.18
N TYR A 73 19.23 3.61 -5.32
CA TYR A 73 19.73 2.26 -5.12
C TYR A 73 19.10 1.20 -6.04
N ASP A 74 18.20 1.58 -6.96
CA ASP A 74 17.53 0.63 -7.85
C ASP A 74 18.54 -0.13 -8.75
N GLN A 75 19.71 0.46 -8.99
CA GLN A 75 20.85 -0.18 -9.65
C GLN A 75 21.31 -1.48 -8.97
N TYR A 76 21.12 -1.62 -7.65
CA TYR A 76 21.51 -2.81 -6.90
C TYR A 76 20.40 -3.87 -6.82
N LEU A 77 19.17 -3.55 -7.24
CA LEU A 77 18.04 -4.48 -7.17
C LEU A 77 18.29 -5.84 -7.83
N PRO A 78 18.97 -5.97 -8.98
CA PRO A 78 19.27 -7.29 -9.55
C PRO A 78 20.10 -8.16 -8.61
N ILE A 79 21.11 -7.58 -7.95
CA ILE A 79 22.00 -8.28 -7.01
C ILE A 79 21.23 -8.63 -5.74
N LEU A 80 20.50 -7.67 -5.17
CA LEU A 80 19.71 -7.88 -3.96
C LEU A 80 18.64 -8.96 -4.19
N HIS A 81 17.94 -8.90 -5.33
CA HIS A 81 16.94 -9.91 -5.69
C HIS A 81 17.56 -11.30 -5.87
N PHE A 82 18.72 -11.39 -6.52
CA PHE A 82 19.47 -12.64 -6.65
C PHE A 82 19.86 -13.20 -5.27
N LEU A 83 20.51 -12.40 -4.42
CA LEU A 83 20.92 -12.82 -3.08
C LEU A 83 19.73 -13.24 -2.21
N ASN A 84 18.59 -12.56 -2.35
CA ASN A 84 17.37 -12.88 -1.64
C ASN A 84 16.77 -14.23 -2.10
N LYS A 85 16.76 -14.47 -3.42
CA LYS A 85 16.26 -15.73 -4.00
C LYS A 85 17.02 -16.96 -3.50
N PHE A 86 18.32 -16.83 -3.23
CA PHE A 86 19.15 -17.91 -2.68
C PHE A 86 19.23 -17.91 -1.15
N GLY A 87 18.48 -17.05 -0.46
CA GLY A 87 18.45 -16.98 1.01
C GLY A 87 19.72 -16.40 1.65
N PHE A 88 20.62 -15.80 0.87
CA PHE A 88 21.85 -15.20 1.38
C PHE A 88 21.62 -13.79 1.95
N LEU A 89 20.71 -13.02 1.36
CA LEU A 89 20.53 -11.60 1.71
C LEU A 89 20.21 -11.41 3.19
N ASN A 90 19.30 -12.23 3.75
CA ASN A 90 18.95 -12.13 5.16
C ASN A 90 20.14 -12.43 6.08
N ASN A 91 20.98 -13.42 5.73
CA ASN A 91 22.18 -13.74 6.52
C ASN A 91 23.20 -12.61 6.48
N ILE A 92 23.39 -11.99 5.31
CA ILE A 92 24.29 -10.84 5.12
C ILE A 92 23.80 -9.65 5.96
N LEU A 93 22.51 -9.35 5.92
CA LEU A 93 21.91 -8.28 6.72
C LEU A 93 22.03 -8.55 8.22
N ASN A 94 21.67 -9.76 8.67
CA ASN A 94 21.81 -10.16 10.07
C ASN A 94 23.26 -10.04 10.58
N TYR A 95 24.24 -10.45 9.77
CA TYR A 95 25.64 -10.31 10.12
C TYR A 95 26.04 -8.83 10.23
N SER A 96 25.60 -8.01 9.28
CA SER A 96 25.93 -6.57 9.23
C SER A 96 25.33 -5.82 10.42
N PHE A 97 24.06 -6.05 10.76
CA PHE A 97 23.44 -5.42 11.93
C PHE A 97 24.06 -5.83 13.27
N ARG A 98 24.63 -7.04 13.35
CA ARG A 98 25.38 -7.50 14.53
C ARG A 98 26.81 -6.95 14.60
N ASN A 99 27.36 -6.51 13.46
CA ASN A 99 28.74 -6.05 13.34
C ASN A 99 28.79 -4.70 12.59
N PRO A 100 28.41 -3.59 13.23
CA PRO A 100 28.31 -2.27 12.59
C PRO A 100 29.65 -1.66 12.10
N ASN A 101 30.78 -2.36 12.27
CA ASN A 101 32.05 -1.97 11.64
C ASN A 101 32.28 -2.67 10.29
N ALA A 102 31.34 -3.49 9.80
CA ALA A 102 31.43 -4.16 8.52
C ALA A 102 31.28 -3.15 7.35
N LEU A 103 32.03 -3.38 6.27
CA LEU A 103 32.05 -2.57 5.03
C LEU A 103 30.64 -2.26 4.47
N ILE A 104 29.68 -3.14 4.74
CA ILE A 104 28.28 -3.07 4.33
C ILE A 104 27.56 -1.88 4.97
N ASN A 105 28.01 -1.37 6.11
CA ASN A 105 27.42 -0.18 6.71
C ASN A 105 27.46 1.01 5.76
N LYS A 106 28.48 1.19 4.92
CA LYS A 106 28.51 2.28 3.93
C LYS A 106 27.40 2.15 2.86
N LEU A 107 26.95 0.94 2.58
CA LEU A 107 25.90 0.65 1.59
C LEU A 107 24.48 0.94 2.14
N PHE A 108 24.31 0.91 3.46
CA PHE A 108 23.03 1.12 4.15
C PHE A 108 22.99 2.37 5.05
N SER A 109 24.13 2.96 5.42
CA SER A 109 24.22 4.22 6.16
C SER A 109 23.86 5.42 5.28
N ASP A 110 24.09 5.29 3.97
CA ASP A 110 23.69 6.26 2.95
C ASP A 110 22.18 6.14 2.63
N PHE A 111 21.48 5.20 3.27
CA PHE A 111 20.02 5.03 3.22
C PHE A 111 19.34 6.10 4.09
N ASP A 112 19.61 7.36 3.79
CA ASP A 112 18.96 8.50 4.39
C ASP A 112 17.57 8.69 3.78
N GLN A 113 16.59 8.92 4.64
CA GLN A 113 15.22 9.20 4.24
C GLN A 113 15.06 10.51 3.47
N SER A 114 16.08 11.37 3.48
CA SER A 114 16.18 12.48 2.52
C SER A 114 16.04 12.00 1.07
N GLY A 115 16.47 10.76 0.74
CA GLY A 115 16.21 10.12 -0.56
C GLY A 115 14.73 9.97 -0.88
N TYR A 116 13.91 9.51 0.09
CA TYR A 116 12.47 9.39 -0.08
C TYR A 116 11.79 10.76 -0.24
N SER A 117 12.18 11.74 0.58
CA SER A 117 11.67 13.11 0.48
C SER A 117 12.04 13.75 -0.87
N ARG A 118 13.25 13.47 -1.40
CA ARG A 118 13.70 13.93 -2.72
C ARG A 118 12.84 13.36 -3.85
N VAL A 119 12.42 12.09 -3.76
CA VAL A 119 11.49 11.53 -4.75
C VAL A 119 10.18 12.29 -4.77
N PHE A 120 9.51 12.44 -3.61
CA PHE A 120 8.20 13.10 -3.58
C PHE A 120 8.29 14.58 -4.01
N SER A 121 9.36 15.26 -3.59
CA SER A 121 9.66 16.62 -4.06
C SER A 121 9.86 16.66 -5.58
N GLY A 122 10.61 15.70 -6.14
CA GLY A 122 10.78 15.58 -7.59
C GLY A 122 9.48 15.33 -8.34
N MET A 123 8.52 14.60 -7.77
CA MET A 123 7.19 14.46 -8.38
C MET A 123 6.42 15.78 -8.36
N ILE A 124 6.53 16.56 -7.29
CA ILE A 124 5.93 17.90 -7.20
C ILE A 124 6.55 18.82 -8.25
N ASP A 125 7.87 18.76 -8.45
CA ASP A 125 8.57 19.55 -9.48
C ASP A 125 8.13 19.17 -10.89
N ILE A 126 7.97 17.87 -11.18
CA ILE A 126 7.41 17.39 -12.46
C ILE A 126 6.00 17.95 -12.67
N ALA A 127 5.15 17.94 -11.64
CA ALA A 127 3.81 18.48 -11.73
C ALA A 127 3.81 20.00 -11.96
N ALA A 128 4.68 20.74 -11.27
CA ALA A 128 4.84 22.19 -11.43
C ALA A 128 5.30 22.53 -12.86
N ASN A 129 6.30 21.81 -13.39
CA ASN A 129 6.81 21.98 -14.75
C ASN A 129 5.77 21.63 -15.82
N ALA A 130 4.78 20.79 -15.49
CA ALA A 130 3.64 20.47 -16.34
C ALA A 130 2.47 21.45 -16.20
N ASN A 131 2.65 22.59 -15.51
CA ASN A 131 1.63 23.60 -15.22
C ASN A 131 0.41 23.03 -14.47
N TYR A 132 0.64 22.08 -13.55
CA TYR A 132 -0.41 21.63 -12.65
C TYR A 132 -0.65 22.67 -11.54
N TYR A 133 -1.89 22.84 -11.11
CA TYR A 133 -2.28 23.85 -10.13
C TYR A 133 -1.55 23.64 -8.79
N MET A 134 -0.72 24.60 -8.40
CA MET A 134 0.13 24.45 -7.21
C MET A 134 -0.60 24.68 -5.88
N ASP A 135 -1.77 25.33 -5.92
CA ASP A 135 -2.67 25.52 -4.77
C ASP A 135 -3.56 24.29 -4.49
N THR A 136 -3.14 23.12 -4.97
CA THR A 136 -3.80 21.83 -4.69
C THR A 136 -3.06 21.07 -3.60
N CYS A 137 -3.73 20.07 -3.02
CA CYS A 137 -3.10 19.29 -1.96
C CYS A 137 -1.83 18.60 -2.46
N VAL A 138 -0.86 18.44 -1.57
CA VAL A 138 0.46 17.85 -1.91
C VAL A 138 0.32 16.47 -2.55
N GLN A 139 -0.67 15.69 -2.10
CA GLN A 139 -0.95 14.36 -2.62
C GLN A 139 -1.39 14.38 -4.08
N THR A 140 -2.26 15.30 -4.50
CA THR A 140 -2.64 15.43 -5.91
C THR A 140 -1.48 15.89 -6.78
N ARG A 141 -0.57 16.72 -6.24
CA ARG A 141 0.65 17.13 -6.95
C ARG A 141 1.62 15.96 -7.15
N ILE A 142 1.89 15.19 -6.10
CA ILE A 142 2.69 13.96 -6.19
C ILE A 142 2.09 12.98 -7.19
N SER A 143 0.77 12.73 -7.09
CA SER A 143 0.04 11.86 -8.01
C SER A 143 0.11 12.34 -9.45
N TYR A 144 0.01 13.65 -9.70
CA TYR A 144 0.13 14.20 -11.05
C TYR A 144 1.56 14.11 -11.59
N GLY A 145 2.57 14.34 -10.74
CA GLY A 145 3.97 14.09 -11.11
C GLY A 145 4.21 12.64 -11.52
N ALA A 146 3.70 11.69 -10.72
CA ALA A 146 3.77 10.27 -11.02
C ALA A 146 3.01 9.91 -12.32
N PHE A 147 1.83 10.50 -12.54
CA PHE A 147 1.08 10.36 -13.79
C PHE A 147 1.91 10.74 -15.01
N ILE A 148 2.56 11.92 -14.98
CA ILE A 148 3.39 12.42 -16.07
C ILE A 148 4.61 11.52 -16.27
N LYS A 149 5.35 11.21 -15.19
CA LYS A 149 6.57 10.40 -15.27
C LYS A 149 6.30 9.00 -15.81
N TYR A 150 5.22 8.37 -15.39
CA TYR A 150 4.89 6.98 -15.71
C TYR A 150 3.80 6.84 -16.76
N PHE A 151 3.48 7.91 -17.50
CA PHE A 151 2.37 7.99 -18.46
C PHE A 151 2.29 6.82 -19.45
N ASN A 152 3.45 6.31 -19.87
CA ASN A 152 3.57 5.23 -20.84
C ASN A 152 3.42 3.83 -20.23
N LEU A 153 3.37 3.71 -18.90
CA LEU A 153 3.33 2.42 -18.22
C LEU A 153 1.92 1.87 -18.02
N PHE A 154 0.90 2.73 -18.01
CA PHE A 154 -0.50 2.35 -17.84
C PHE A 154 -1.36 2.74 -19.05
N ASP A 155 -2.43 1.98 -19.25
CA ASP A 155 -3.31 2.10 -20.42
C ASP A 155 -4.60 2.86 -20.08
N MET A 156 -5.03 2.82 -18.82
CA MET A 156 -6.18 3.51 -18.28
C MET A 156 -5.95 3.91 -16.83
N VAL A 157 -6.64 4.96 -16.38
CA VAL A 157 -6.67 5.39 -14.99
C VAL A 157 -8.03 5.08 -14.37
N LEU A 158 -7.98 4.60 -13.14
CA LEU A 158 -9.12 4.37 -12.27
C LEU A 158 -9.05 5.34 -11.09
N GLY A 159 -10.21 5.83 -10.64
CA GLY A 159 -10.30 6.64 -9.43
C GLY A 159 -11.72 6.71 -8.85
N GLY A 160 -11.85 7.24 -7.64
CA GLY A 160 -13.13 7.57 -7.02
C GLY A 160 -13.76 6.43 -6.22
N PHE A 161 -13.09 5.30 -6.06
CA PHE A 161 -13.61 4.16 -5.29
C PHE A 161 -13.39 4.28 -3.78
N GLU A 162 -12.74 5.36 -3.35
CA GLU A 162 -12.10 5.44 -2.04
C GLU A 162 -13.00 6.09 -0.99
N GLY A 163 -12.83 5.71 0.28
CA GLY A 163 -13.50 6.37 1.41
C GLY A 163 -13.07 7.84 1.53
N ASN A 164 -14.02 8.75 1.79
CA ASN A 164 -13.86 10.19 2.00
C ASN A 164 -12.81 10.93 1.12
N TYR A 165 -12.85 10.78 -0.21
CA TYR A 165 -11.99 11.62 -1.06
C TYR A 165 -12.54 13.06 -1.19
N CYS A 166 -11.62 14.01 -1.37
CA CYS A 166 -11.95 15.43 -1.52
C CYS A 166 -12.13 15.83 -2.98
N LEU A 167 -12.76 16.99 -3.22
CA LEU A 167 -12.99 17.53 -4.56
C LEU A 167 -11.70 17.78 -5.36
N HIS A 168 -10.54 17.88 -4.72
CA HIS A 168 -9.26 17.98 -5.43
C HIS A 168 -8.97 16.75 -6.29
N PHE A 169 -9.35 15.55 -5.82
CA PHE A 169 -9.18 14.33 -6.61
C PHE A 169 -10.14 14.27 -7.80
N ALA A 170 -11.38 14.76 -7.67
CA ALA A 170 -12.32 14.86 -8.79
C ALA A 170 -11.73 15.72 -9.93
N LYS A 171 -11.21 16.91 -9.59
CA LYS A 171 -10.55 17.81 -10.57
C LYS A 171 -9.24 17.25 -11.12
N PHE A 172 -8.50 16.52 -10.30
CA PHE A 172 -7.32 15.79 -10.74
C PHE A 172 -7.67 14.73 -11.80
N TYR A 173 -8.70 13.91 -11.59
CA TYR A 173 -9.12 12.90 -12.57
C TYR A 173 -9.72 13.51 -13.84
N GLU A 174 -10.47 14.61 -13.73
CA GLU A 174 -10.94 15.41 -14.88
C GLU A 174 -9.75 15.86 -15.75
N ARG A 175 -8.68 16.35 -15.13
CA ARG A 175 -7.46 16.77 -15.83
C ARG A 175 -6.74 15.59 -16.49
N ILE A 176 -6.63 14.46 -15.82
CA ILE A 176 -6.02 13.24 -16.38
C ILE A 176 -6.81 12.73 -17.60
N GLY A 177 -8.14 12.84 -17.56
CA GLY A 177 -9.05 12.40 -18.62
C GLY A 177 -8.79 13.04 -19.98
N LEU A 178 -8.09 14.19 -20.02
CA LEU A 178 -7.67 14.84 -21.26
C LEU A 178 -6.58 14.07 -22.01
N TYR A 179 -5.85 13.19 -21.33
CA TYR A 179 -4.65 12.54 -21.88
C TYR A 179 -4.75 11.01 -21.90
N LYS A 180 -5.50 10.42 -20.95
CA LYS A 180 -5.68 8.96 -20.83
C LYS A 180 -7.14 8.63 -20.57
N PRO A 181 -7.62 7.44 -20.99
CA PRO A 181 -8.91 6.94 -20.57
C PRO A 181 -8.99 6.91 -19.04
N VAL A 182 -10.06 7.50 -18.49
CA VAL A 182 -10.36 7.51 -17.06
C VAL A 182 -11.70 6.82 -16.83
N PHE A 183 -11.77 5.99 -15.80
CA PHE A 183 -13.03 5.73 -15.11
C PHE A 183 -12.94 6.36 -13.73
N TYR A 184 -13.90 7.23 -13.45
CA TYR A 184 -14.04 7.88 -12.17
C TYR A 184 -15.37 7.42 -11.57
N PHE A 185 -15.32 6.76 -10.42
CA PHE A 185 -16.51 6.32 -9.68
C PHE A 185 -17.11 7.51 -8.94
N GLU A 186 -18.30 7.91 -9.34
CA GLU A 186 -19.00 9.02 -8.72
C GLU A 186 -19.65 8.56 -7.42
N LYS A 187 -19.16 9.09 -6.31
CA LYS A 187 -19.63 8.71 -5.00
C LYS A 187 -20.70 9.69 -4.51
N PRO A 188 -21.86 9.19 -4.04
CA PRO A 188 -22.81 10.04 -3.34
C PRO A 188 -22.34 10.34 -1.90
N TYR A 189 -22.58 11.57 -1.45
CA TYR A 189 -22.47 11.91 -0.03
C TYR A 189 -23.72 11.43 0.72
N GLY A 190 -23.53 10.75 1.84
CA GLY A 190 -24.66 10.26 2.64
C GLY A 190 -24.27 9.11 3.56
N ASN A 191 -25.27 8.35 3.99
CA ASN A 191 -25.11 7.11 4.74
C ASN A 191 -25.98 6.00 4.14
N GLU A 192 -25.84 4.78 4.64
CA GLU A 192 -26.56 3.59 4.15
C GLU A 192 -28.10 3.67 4.25
N ALA A 193 -28.65 4.61 5.04
CA ALA A 193 -30.09 4.83 5.11
C ALA A 193 -30.63 5.66 3.93
N ASN A 194 -29.75 6.32 3.16
CA ASN A 194 -30.12 6.98 1.92
C ASN A 194 -30.14 5.95 0.77
N LEU A 195 -31.34 5.49 0.42
CA LEU A 195 -31.55 4.47 -0.61
C LEU A 195 -31.08 4.91 -2.00
N ASP A 196 -31.25 6.18 -2.35
CA ASP A 196 -30.79 6.73 -3.63
C ASP A 196 -29.26 6.67 -3.72
N ALA A 197 -28.57 6.99 -2.62
CA ALA A 197 -27.12 6.89 -2.54
C ALA A 197 -26.63 5.43 -2.66
N VAL A 198 -27.36 4.48 -2.08
CA VAL A 198 -27.09 3.04 -2.24
C VAL A 198 -27.29 2.59 -3.69
N GLU A 199 -28.36 3.05 -4.34
CA GLU A 199 -28.65 2.74 -5.75
C GLU A 199 -27.55 3.27 -6.68
N ILE A 200 -27.10 4.53 -6.47
CA ILE A 200 -26.00 5.12 -7.25
C ILE A 200 -24.74 4.27 -7.16
N ILE A 201 -24.35 3.80 -5.96
CA ILE A 201 -23.18 2.92 -5.80
C ILE A 201 -23.33 1.63 -6.62
N GLY A 202 -24.54 1.05 -6.65
CA GLY A 202 -24.85 -0.13 -7.44
C GLY A 202 -24.70 0.11 -8.94
N THR A 203 -25.29 1.20 -9.44
CA THR A 203 -25.24 1.61 -10.84
C THR A 203 -23.83 1.96 -11.29
N GLU A 204 -23.06 2.65 -10.45
CA GLU A 204 -21.67 3.01 -10.73
C GLU A 204 -20.76 1.78 -10.79
N PHE A 205 -21.03 0.76 -9.96
CA PHE A 205 -20.31 -0.51 -10.05
C PHE A 205 -20.64 -1.26 -11.35
N ASP A 206 -21.89 -1.25 -11.80
CA ASP A 206 -22.27 -1.86 -13.07
C ASP A 206 -21.65 -1.08 -14.26
N ARG A 207 -21.61 0.26 -14.19
CA ARG A 207 -20.91 1.12 -15.16
C ARG A 207 -19.40 0.83 -15.21
N PHE A 208 -18.79 0.56 -14.06
CA PHE A 208 -17.39 0.13 -13.97
C PHE A 208 -17.17 -1.18 -14.70
N ILE A 209 -18.01 -2.19 -14.45
CA ILE A 209 -17.93 -3.48 -15.11
C ILE A 209 -18.00 -3.29 -16.63
N ASP A 210 -19.03 -2.60 -17.13
CA ASP A 210 -19.21 -2.37 -18.56
C ASP A 210 -18.02 -1.64 -19.18
N LYS A 211 -17.49 -0.62 -18.50
CA LYS A 211 -16.31 0.11 -18.98
C LYS A 211 -15.10 -0.81 -19.09
N MET A 212 -14.87 -1.62 -18.08
CA MET A 212 -13.72 -2.53 -18.02
C MET A 212 -13.84 -3.70 -19.00
N GLU A 213 -15.04 -4.26 -19.19
CA GLU A 213 -15.27 -5.28 -20.23
C GLU A 213 -15.00 -4.71 -21.62
N ASN A 214 -15.48 -3.50 -21.89
CA ASN A 214 -15.24 -2.82 -23.15
C ASN A 214 -13.76 -2.46 -23.37
N PHE A 215 -13.05 -2.10 -22.30
CA PHE A 215 -11.64 -1.72 -22.35
C PHE A 215 -10.73 -2.93 -22.51
N THR A 216 -10.89 -3.94 -21.65
CA THR A 216 -10.01 -5.13 -21.58
C THR A 216 -10.38 -6.21 -22.59
N LYS A 217 -11.60 -6.14 -23.16
CA LYS A 217 -12.21 -7.19 -24.01
C LYS A 217 -12.43 -8.53 -23.30
N GLU A 218 -12.36 -8.54 -21.97
CA GLU A 218 -12.60 -9.70 -21.12
C GLU A 218 -13.91 -9.53 -20.35
N LYS A 219 -14.59 -10.64 -20.06
CA LYS A 219 -15.78 -10.64 -19.22
C LYS A 219 -15.42 -10.58 -17.74
N PHE A 220 -16.26 -9.90 -16.97
CA PHE A 220 -16.14 -9.87 -15.52
C PHE A 220 -16.34 -11.28 -14.95
N ASN A 221 -15.40 -11.73 -14.13
CA ASN A 221 -15.44 -13.07 -13.54
C ASN A 221 -15.75 -13.01 -12.04
N ASP A 222 -16.96 -13.43 -11.70
CA ASP A 222 -17.49 -13.45 -10.34
C ASP A 222 -16.68 -14.35 -9.40
N GLU A 223 -16.21 -15.51 -9.87
CA GLU A 223 -15.40 -16.43 -9.05
C GLU A 223 -14.03 -15.85 -8.73
N ARG A 224 -13.43 -15.13 -9.67
CA ARG A 224 -12.15 -14.43 -9.46
C ARG A 224 -12.32 -13.34 -8.42
N LEU A 225 -13.36 -12.50 -8.55
CA LEU A 225 -13.65 -11.49 -7.54
C LEU A 225 -13.81 -12.13 -6.16
N LEU A 226 -14.60 -13.20 -6.05
CA LEU A 226 -14.80 -13.91 -4.78
C LEU A 226 -13.47 -14.37 -4.15
N LYS A 227 -12.60 -15.01 -4.95
CA LYS A 227 -11.27 -15.45 -4.48
C LYS A 227 -10.41 -14.28 -3.99
N ILE A 228 -10.47 -13.13 -4.66
CA ILE A 228 -9.72 -11.95 -4.26
C ILE A 228 -10.27 -11.36 -2.96
N LEU A 229 -11.59 -11.33 -2.79
CA LEU A 229 -12.20 -10.90 -1.53
C LEU A 229 -11.82 -11.83 -0.37
N GLU A 230 -11.79 -13.15 -0.60
CA GLU A 230 -11.32 -14.13 0.39
C GLU A 230 -9.86 -13.87 0.78
N ILE A 231 -8.99 -13.63 -0.20
CA ILE A 231 -7.59 -13.25 0.00
C ILE A 231 -7.47 -11.97 0.84
N GLN A 232 -8.23 -10.93 0.50
CA GLN A 232 -8.23 -9.68 1.25
C GLN A 232 -8.68 -9.88 2.69
N GLN A 233 -9.70 -10.68 2.92
CA GLN A 233 -10.17 -10.95 4.26
C GLN A 233 -9.10 -11.69 5.09
N GLU A 234 -8.34 -12.61 4.48
CA GLU A 234 -7.17 -13.22 5.12
C GLU A 234 -6.09 -12.18 5.45
N ILE A 235 -5.75 -11.27 4.51
CA ILE A 235 -4.78 -10.20 4.74
C ILE A 235 -5.22 -9.29 5.89
N ARG A 236 -6.49 -8.88 5.94
CA ARG A 236 -7.06 -8.08 7.05
C ARG A 236 -6.93 -8.80 8.39
N LYS A 237 -7.15 -10.13 8.43
CA LYS A 237 -6.92 -10.94 9.64
C LYS A 237 -5.46 -10.85 10.10
N TYR A 238 -4.50 -10.95 9.18
CA TYR A 238 -3.08 -10.82 9.50
C TYR A 238 -2.72 -9.41 10.01
N LEU A 239 -3.21 -8.36 9.38
CA LEU A 239 -3.03 -6.98 9.86
C LEU A 239 -3.65 -6.77 11.24
N SER A 240 -4.84 -7.32 11.50
CA SER A 240 -5.48 -7.28 12.82
C SER A 240 -4.63 -7.95 13.90
N LEU A 241 -3.93 -9.04 13.59
CA LEU A 241 -2.99 -9.69 14.53
C LEU A 241 -1.80 -8.79 14.85
N ILE A 242 -1.23 -8.11 13.86
CA ILE A 242 -0.15 -7.13 14.07
C ILE A 242 -0.64 -5.96 14.93
N HIS A 243 -1.82 -5.41 14.60
CA HIS A 243 -2.44 -4.33 15.37
C HIS A 243 -2.68 -4.70 16.83
N LYS A 244 -3.12 -5.93 17.11
CA LYS A 244 -3.33 -6.42 18.49
C LYS A 244 -2.03 -6.40 19.32
N LEU A 245 -0.86 -6.59 18.70
CA LEU A 245 0.43 -6.47 19.40
C LEU A 245 0.69 -5.02 19.83
N TYR A 246 0.48 -4.05 18.93
CA TYR A 246 0.52 -2.63 19.27
C TYR A 246 -0.42 -2.29 20.41
N MET A 247 -1.68 -2.71 20.34
CA MET A 247 -2.66 -2.41 21.41
C MET A 247 -2.27 -2.97 22.78
N LYS A 248 -1.53 -4.09 22.80
CA LYS A 248 -0.99 -4.66 24.03
C LYS A 248 0.20 -3.87 24.60
N GLY A 249 0.88 -3.06 23.80
CA GLY A 249 2.06 -2.30 24.22
C GLY A 249 3.31 -2.62 23.42
N TYR A 250 3.28 -3.63 22.55
CA TYR A 250 4.47 -4.08 21.83
C TYR A 250 4.70 -3.28 20.55
N VAL A 251 5.97 -3.16 20.16
CA VAL A 251 6.38 -2.56 18.87
C VAL A 251 6.86 -3.70 17.94
N PRO A 252 5.96 -4.37 17.20
CA PRO A 252 6.33 -5.49 16.35
C PRO A 252 7.08 -5.08 15.07
N LEU A 253 6.86 -3.86 14.58
CA LEU A 253 7.51 -3.28 13.40
C LEU A 253 7.77 -1.79 13.64
N HIS A 254 8.71 -1.20 12.91
CA HIS A 254 8.98 0.23 12.90
C HIS A 254 8.29 0.87 11.69
N ALA A 255 8.24 2.19 11.64
CA ALA A 255 7.43 2.93 10.68
C ALA A 255 7.77 2.62 9.20
N ALA A 256 9.05 2.43 8.87
CA ALA A 256 9.48 2.09 7.52
C ALA A 256 8.87 0.74 7.05
N ALA A 257 8.99 -0.30 7.89
CA ALA A 257 8.41 -1.61 7.60
C ALA A 257 6.87 -1.58 7.62
N LEU A 258 6.26 -0.81 8.54
CA LEU A 258 4.81 -0.59 8.57
C LEU A 258 4.29 0.06 7.29
N THR A 259 4.99 1.07 6.78
CA THR A 259 4.62 1.77 5.54
C THR A 259 4.68 0.82 4.34
N LEU A 260 5.71 -0.03 4.29
CA LEU A 260 5.82 -1.06 3.25
C LEU A 260 4.70 -2.11 3.36
N VAL A 261 4.35 -2.54 4.58
CA VAL A 261 3.21 -3.43 4.84
C VAL A 261 1.89 -2.77 4.42
N HIS A 262 1.73 -1.47 4.67
CA HIS A 262 0.56 -0.72 4.22
C HIS A 262 0.48 -0.63 2.70
N GLY A 263 1.58 -0.28 2.02
CA GLY A 263 1.67 -0.27 0.57
C GLY A 263 1.35 -1.65 -0.04
N CYS A 264 1.83 -2.72 0.59
CA CYS A 264 1.50 -4.10 0.22
C CYS A 264 0.00 -4.40 0.33
N TYR A 265 -0.67 -3.90 1.38
CA TYR A 265 -2.11 -4.07 1.56
C TYR A 265 -2.93 -3.27 0.54
N VAL A 266 -2.55 -2.02 0.29
CA VAL A 266 -3.22 -1.07 -0.60
C VAL A 266 -3.15 -1.48 -2.08
N ASP A 267 -1.97 -1.92 -2.53
CA ASP A 267 -1.70 -2.23 -3.93
C ASP A 267 -1.78 -3.74 -4.24
N LEU A 268 -1.80 -4.59 -3.21
CA LEU A 268 -1.61 -6.04 -3.33
C LEU A 268 -0.38 -6.43 -4.17
N LEU A 269 0.57 -5.49 -4.34
CA LEU A 269 1.77 -5.57 -5.17
C LEU A 269 1.54 -6.22 -6.54
N SER A 270 0.37 -5.99 -7.13
CA SER A 270 -0.05 -6.62 -8.38
C SER A 270 -0.08 -8.18 -8.33
N ASP A 271 0.02 -8.79 -7.14
CA ASP A 271 0.04 -10.24 -6.87
C ASP A 271 -0.59 -10.56 -5.50
N PRO A 272 -1.94 -10.73 -5.46
CA PRO A 272 -2.68 -10.93 -4.20
C PRO A 272 -2.28 -12.20 -3.44
N ILE A 273 -1.91 -13.26 -4.16
CA ILE A 273 -1.51 -14.54 -3.56
C ILE A 273 -0.16 -14.37 -2.87
N PHE A 274 0.80 -13.72 -3.52
CA PHE A 274 2.08 -13.37 -2.92
C PHE A 274 1.87 -12.55 -1.65
N CYS A 275 1.07 -11.48 -1.72
CA CYS A 275 0.81 -10.61 -0.56
C CYS A 275 0.21 -11.38 0.61
N LYS A 276 -0.80 -12.22 0.36
CA LYS A 276 -1.37 -13.10 1.39
C LYS A 276 -0.32 -13.98 2.07
N ASN A 277 0.48 -14.67 1.26
CA ASN A 277 1.49 -15.60 1.76
C ASN A 277 2.56 -14.86 2.57
N LYS A 278 2.96 -13.67 2.15
CA LYS A 278 3.95 -12.85 2.88
C LYS A 278 3.38 -12.23 4.14
N MET A 279 2.12 -11.81 4.17
CA MET A 279 1.47 -11.36 5.40
C MET A 279 1.28 -12.50 6.41
N LYS A 280 0.96 -13.71 5.95
CA LYS A 280 0.95 -14.92 6.81
C LYS A 280 2.34 -15.22 7.37
N GLN A 281 3.37 -15.16 6.52
CA GLN A 281 4.75 -15.39 6.95
C GLN A 281 5.19 -14.35 7.99
N LEU A 282 4.95 -13.07 7.72
CA LEU A 282 5.26 -11.96 8.61
C LEU A 282 4.61 -12.14 9.98
N THR A 283 3.30 -12.43 10.03
CA THR A 283 2.61 -12.65 11.31
C THR A 283 3.18 -13.82 12.10
N ASN A 284 3.60 -14.90 11.45
CA ASN A 284 4.28 -16.02 12.11
C ASN A 284 5.67 -15.62 12.64
N GLU A 285 6.45 -14.88 11.87
CA GLU A 285 7.77 -14.37 12.28
C GLU A 285 7.64 -13.44 13.49
N LEU A 286 6.68 -12.50 13.45
CA LEU A 286 6.38 -11.59 14.56
C LEU A 286 5.89 -12.33 15.80
N TYR A 287 5.05 -13.36 15.64
CA TYR A 287 4.57 -14.14 16.78
C TYR A 287 5.69 -14.95 17.46
N ARG A 288 6.67 -15.43 16.69
CA ARG A 288 7.88 -16.07 17.27
C ARG A 288 8.70 -15.08 18.08
N ARG A 289 8.95 -13.87 17.54
CA ARG A 289 9.65 -12.78 18.26
C ARG A 289 8.91 -12.38 19.54
N TYR A 290 7.58 -12.27 19.47
CA TYR A 290 6.73 -12.03 20.64
C TYR A 290 6.94 -13.09 21.73
N LYS A 291 6.86 -14.38 21.38
CA LYS A 291 7.06 -15.49 22.35
C LYS A 291 8.45 -15.49 22.99
N ASN A 292 9.45 -14.99 22.27
CA ASN A 292 10.83 -14.91 22.75
C ASN A 292 11.12 -13.63 23.57
N ASN A 293 10.12 -12.75 23.76
CA ASN A 293 10.27 -11.42 24.36
C ASN A 293 11.27 -10.52 23.62
N ASP A 294 11.31 -10.63 22.29
CA ASP A 294 12.22 -9.89 21.41
C ASP A 294 11.65 -8.52 20.95
N PHE A 295 10.55 -8.06 21.55
CA PHE A 295 9.94 -6.76 21.26
C PHE A 295 10.15 -5.76 22.40
N TYR A 296 10.19 -4.49 22.01
CA TYR A 296 9.97 -3.38 22.93
C TYR A 296 8.52 -3.38 23.39
N ASN A 297 8.30 -3.09 24.68
CA ASN A 297 6.98 -2.80 25.20
C ASN A 297 6.93 -1.36 25.68
N TYR A 298 6.31 -0.47 24.90
CA TYR A 298 6.30 0.96 25.19
C TYR A 298 5.56 1.30 26.50
N LYS A 299 4.67 0.42 26.99
CA LYS A 299 3.98 0.62 28.28
C LYS A 299 4.87 0.27 29.47
N GLU A 300 5.63 -0.82 29.36
CA GLU A 300 6.51 -1.31 30.43
C GLU A 300 7.82 -0.53 30.49
N GLU A 301 8.29 -0.05 29.33
CA GLU A 301 9.59 0.61 29.16
C GLU A 301 9.47 2.15 29.14
N ASN A 302 8.28 2.69 29.47
CA ASN A 302 7.98 4.13 29.53
C ASN A 302 8.38 4.91 28.27
N ILE A 303 8.11 4.32 27.10
CA ILE A 303 8.45 4.89 25.79
C ILE A 303 7.27 5.76 25.32
N PRO A 304 7.48 7.02 24.92
CA PRO A 304 6.43 7.86 24.39
C PRO A 304 5.74 7.22 23.18
N ARG A 305 4.42 7.28 23.11
CA ARG A 305 3.64 6.75 22.00
C ARG A 305 3.06 7.88 21.16
N ILE A 306 3.36 7.88 19.87
CA ILE A 306 2.84 8.84 18.90
C ILE A 306 1.84 8.14 17.98
N ILE A 307 0.66 8.72 17.84
CA ILE A 307 -0.34 8.35 16.85
C ILE A 307 -0.52 9.57 15.96
N ILE A 308 -0.31 9.42 14.66
CA ILE A 308 -0.63 10.46 13.69
C ILE A 308 -1.97 10.11 13.04
N ALA A 309 -2.89 11.07 13.08
CA ALA A 309 -4.13 11.03 12.31
C ALA A 309 -3.89 11.68 10.94
N GLY A 310 -4.46 11.09 9.89
CA GLY A 310 -4.22 11.48 8.50
C GLY A 310 -3.28 10.50 7.80
N SER A 311 -2.71 10.90 6.66
CA SER A 311 -1.91 10.03 5.78
C SER A 311 -0.40 10.30 5.84
N PRO A 312 0.31 9.89 6.92
CA PRO A 312 1.74 10.14 7.08
C PRO A 312 2.60 9.48 5.99
N GLY A 313 2.06 8.54 5.20
CA GLY A 313 2.78 7.93 4.07
C GLY A 313 3.25 8.93 3.01
N PHE A 314 2.75 10.17 3.02
CA PHE A 314 3.19 11.25 2.14
C PHE A 314 4.26 12.18 2.75
N ASP A 315 4.53 12.06 4.05
CA ASP A 315 5.70 12.66 4.69
C ASP A 315 6.62 11.52 5.18
N PRO A 316 7.57 11.07 4.33
CA PRO A 316 8.40 9.92 4.66
C PRO A 316 9.38 10.20 5.81
N SER A 317 9.61 11.47 6.17
CA SER A 317 10.56 11.85 7.21
C SER A 317 9.93 11.81 8.60
N LEU A 318 8.63 12.12 8.69
CA LEU A 318 7.95 12.36 9.95
C LEU A 318 7.95 11.16 10.91
N PRO A 319 7.63 9.92 10.49
CA PRO A 319 7.62 8.78 11.42
C PRO A 319 8.99 8.53 12.08
N SER A 320 10.04 8.83 11.34
CA SER A 320 11.42 8.49 11.64
C SER A 320 12.07 9.53 12.52
N ILE A 321 11.65 10.79 12.39
CA ILE A 321 11.95 11.84 13.36
C ILE A 321 11.44 11.41 14.75
N PHE A 322 10.21 10.89 14.85
CA PHE A 322 9.66 10.41 16.12
C PHE A 322 10.40 9.17 16.64
N GLU A 323 10.66 8.17 15.79
CA GLU A 323 11.37 6.96 16.21
C GLU A 323 12.84 7.26 16.60
N ALA A 324 13.51 8.19 15.91
CA ALA A 324 14.85 8.67 16.27
C ALA A 324 14.86 9.42 17.61
N ALA A 325 13.79 10.15 17.93
CA ALA A 325 13.58 10.77 19.23
C ALA A 325 13.21 9.76 20.34
N GLY A 326 13.16 8.46 20.02
CA GLY A 326 12.89 7.39 20.97
C GLY A 326 11.41 7.15 21.23
N ALA A 327 10.51 7.64 20.36
CA ALA A 327 9.08 7.36 20.46
C ALA A 327 8.68 6.10 19.68
N ALA A 328 7.66 5.40 20.16
CA ALA A 328 6.98 4.35 19.41
C ALA A 328 5.92 4.97 18.49
N PHE A 329 6.03 4.72 17.19
CA PHE A 329 5.11 5.26 16.19
C PHE A 329 4.00 4.27 15.83
N LEU A 330 2.75 4.74 15.80
CA LEU A 330 1.59 3.97 15.35
C LEU A 330 0.90 4.67 14.17
N TYR A 331 0.81 3.96 13.05
CA TYR A 331 0.20 4.44 11.82
C TYR A 331 -1.32 4.17 11.80
N LEU A 332 -2.13 5.19 12.13
CA LEU A 332 -3.58 5.03 12.36
C LEU A 332 -4.32 4.50 11.13
N ASP A 333 -4.06 5.03 9.93
CA ASP A 333 -4.74 4.68 8.67
C ASP A 333 -4.62 3.18 8.32
N LEU A 334 -3.45 2.57 8.55
CA LEU A 334 -3.24 1.12 8.35
C LEU A 334 -4.13 0.31 9.30
N PHE A 335 -4.27 0.78 10.54
CA PHE A 335 -5.03 0.07 11.55
C PHE A 335 -6.53 0.31 11.43
N GLN A 336 -6.97 1.48 10.97
CA GLN A 336 -8.36 1.76 10.61
C GLN A 336 -8.79 0.92 9.40
N SER A 337 -8.00 0.93 8.32
CA SER A 337 -8.29 0.12 7.13
C SER A 337 -8.35 -1.39 7.42
N ALA A 338 -7.60 -1.87 8.44
CA ALA A 338 -7.69 -3.25 8.94
C ALA A 338 -8.85 -3.52 9.93
N LYS A 339 -9.36 -2.50 10.64
CA LYS A 339 -10.33 -2.65 11.74
C LYS A 339 -11.78 -2.37 11.32
N ASP A 340 -12.00 -1.48 10.36
CA ASP A 340 -13.33 -0.91 10.09
C ASP A 340 -14.17 -1.72 9.09
N SER A 341 -13.63 -2.85 8.64
CA SER A 341 -14.33 -3.79 7.75
C SER A 341 -15.36 -4.64 8.51
N LYS A 342 -16.59 -4.15 8.67
CA LYS A 342 -17.73 -5.02 9.04
C LYS A 342 -17.98 -6.10 7.98
N PHE A 343 -17.48 -5.89 6.77
CA PHE A 343 -17.62 -6.77 5.62
C PHE A 343 -17.17 -8.20 5.93
N LYS A 344 -18.13 -9.11 5.84
CA LYS A 344 -17.93 -10.55 5.94
C LYS A 344 -18.42 -11.19 4.65
N ILE A 345 -17.57 -12.01 4.06
CA ILE A 345 -17.95 -12.86 2.93
C ILE A 345 -19.04 -13.82 3.40
N ASN A 346 -20.19 -13.72 2.75
CA ASN A 346 -21.32 -14.62 2.95
C ASN A 346 -21.69 -15.21 1.60
N LYS A 347 -21.43 -16.51 1.44
CA LYS A 347 -21.62 -17.24 0.17
C LYS A 347 -23.07 -17.34 -0.30
N LYS A 348 -24.04 -16.82 0.48
CA LYS A 348 -25.44 -16.67 0.06
C LYS A 348 -25.64 -15.54 -0.95
N TYR A 349 -24.73 -14.57 -1.01
CA TYR A 349 -24.79 -13.46 -1.97
C TYR A 349 -23.88 -13.74 -3.16
N SER A 350 -24.24 -13.21 -4.33
CA SER A 350 -23.32 -13.21 -5.48
C SER A 350 -22.07 -12.39 -5.14
N SER A 351 -20.94 -12.63 -5.83
CA SER A 351 -19.73 -11.85 -5.56
C SER A 351 -19.90 -10.37 -5.91
N ARG A 352 -20.71 -10.04 -6.94
CA ARG A 352 -21.11 -8.67 -7.26
C ARG A 352 -21.87 -8.02 -6.12
N ASP A 353 -22.88 -8.71 -5.56
CA ASP A 353 -23.65 -8.19 -4.43
C ASP A 353 -22.78 -8.03 -3.18
N LEU A 354 -21.85 -8.96 -2.94
CA LEU A 354 -20.86 -8.83 -1.88
C LEU A 354 -19.99 -7.59 -2.09
N TYR A 355 -19.52 -7.33 -3.30
CA TYR A 355 -18.69 -6.16 -3.57
C TYR A 355 -19.48 -4.85 -3.50
N LYS A 356 -20.72 -4.80 -4.01
CA LYS A 356 -21.61 -3.64 -3.83
C LYS A 356 -21.80 -3.32 -2.35
N ARG A 357 -22.04 -4.33 -1.51
CA ARG A 357 -22.11 -4.18 -0.04
C ARG A 357 -20.79 -3.68 0.55
N TYR A 358 -19.67 -4.23 0.12
CA TYR A 358 -18.35 -3.76 0.52
C TYR A 358 -18.13 -2.27 0.17
N LEU A 359 -18.54 -1.85 -1.04
CA LEU A 359 -18.48 -0.45 -1.47
C LEU A 359 -19.38 0.44 -0.62
N ILE A 360 -20.63 0.02 -0.35
CA ILE A 360 -21.56 0.73 0.55
C ILE A 360 -20.93 0.92 1.93
N GLU A 361 -20.42 -0.15 2.55
CA GLU A 361 -19.82 -0.10 3.89
C GLU A 361 -18.55 0.76 3.96
N THR A 362 -17.73 0.75 2.91
CA THR A 362 -16.48 1.53 2.88
C THR A 362 -16.70 2.99 2.49
N ASN A 363 -17.76 3.28 1.75
CA ASN A 363 -18.06 4.63 1.29
C ASN A 363 -18.96 5.41 2.23
N PHE A 364 -19.85 4.74 2.94
CA PHE A 364 -20.67 5.34 3.98
C PHE A 364 -20.03 5.13 5.34
N VAL A 365 -19.07 5.99 5.67
CA VAL A 365 -18.60 6.13 7.04
C VAL A 365 -19.63 6.96 7.79
N ASN A 366 -19.95 6.61 9.03
CA ASN A 366 -20.61 7.55 9.95
C ASN A 366 -19.79 8.84 9.89
N GLY A 367 -20.41 9.95 9.44
CA GLY A 367 -19.71 11.20 9.14
C GLY A 367 -18.72 11.61 10.23
N ILE A 368 -17.68 12.34 9.83
CA ILE A 368 -16.71 12.96 10.75
C ILE A 368 -17.46 13.69 11.87
#